data_AF-A0A519K764-F1
#
_entry.id   AF-A0A519K764-F1
#
_cell.length_a   1.000
_cell.length_b   1.000
_cell.length_c   1.000
_cell.angle_alpha   90.00
_cell.angle_beta   90.00
_cell.angle_gamma   90.00
#
_symmetry.space_group_name_H-M   'P 1'
#
loop_
_entity.id
_entity.type
_entity.pdbx_description
1 polymer ?
#
loop_
_entity_poly.entity_id
_entity_poly.type
_entity_poly.pdbx_seq_one_letter_code
_entity_poly.pdbx_strand_id
1 'polypeptide(L)'
;LGKNHVLHEGAIGTFGADGKYATTQLKYGAWAKKPNEEHSSTGGWMGITDKYWLAALIPSQDEKIEGAFRIVDAGEADIHRANMVGEARTIAPNATITETTRLFAGAKRNEILKGYENSLNLPRFVYAIDWGFLFFLTRPIFMLIEFFYGLVGNFGVAILLLTLTVRLIMFPLANKSYESMSKMRNLQPKMEEIKKKFPDDAAKQQQETMALYQKEKINPLAGCLPLLLQIPVFYAVYKMLFVTIEMRHQPFFGWIHDLSAKDSTTIWNLWGLIPWDPATVPFLGHYMTGTFALSILAILYGATMWLQMAMSPPAPDPVQRKLFQFMPVVFTFIMA
;
A
#
# COMPACT_ATOMS: atom_id res chain seq x y z
N LEU A 1 -15.98 11.20 2.15
CA LEU A 1 -14.69 11.26 2.84
C LEU A 1 -14.46 9.96 3.60
N GLY A 2 -13.27 9.37 3.55
CA GLY A 2 -12.89 8.25 4.43
C GLY A 2 -13.42 6.86 4.07
N LYS A 3 -13.88 6.61 2.83
CA LYS A 3 -14.27 5.25 2.38
C LYS A 3 -13.08 4.35 2.03
N ASN A 4 -11.88 4.92 1.95
CA ASN A 4 -10.66 4.19 1.62
C ASN A 4 -10.10 3.48 2.86
N HIS A 5 -10.19 2.16 2.91
CA HIS A 5 -9.58 1.36 3.99
C HIS A 5 -8.05 1.37 3.96
N VAL A 6 -7.48 1.65 2.78
CA VAL A 6 -6.03 1.61 2.55
C VAL A 6 -5.32 2.84 3.11
N LEU A 7 -6.00 3.97 3.31
CA LEU A 7 -5.40 5.27 3.63
C LEU A 7 -6.08 5.93 4.85
N HIS A 8 -5.33 6.76 5.57
CA HIS A 8 -5.84 7.70 6.55
C HIS A 8 -6.29 9.02 5.89
N GLU A 9 -7.57 9.33 6.03
CA GLU A 9 -8.20 10.61 5.66
C GLU A 9 -8.95 11.11 6.90
N GLY A 10 -8.66 12.33 7.36
CA GLY A 10 -9.26 12.90 8.57
C GLY A 10 -8.30 13.75 9.39
N ALA A 11 -8.58 13.84 10.69
CA ALA A 11 -7.73 14.53 11.64
C ALA A 11 -6.40 13.78 11.83
N ILE A 12 -5.31 14.52 11.93
CA ILE A 12 -3.98 13.99 12.21
C ILE A 12 -3.20 15.00 13.06
N GLY A 13 -2.39 14.51 13.98
CA GLY A 13 -1.48 15.37 14.73
C GLY A 13 -0.41 14.57 15.43
N THR A 14 0.70 15.21 15.77
CA THR A 14 1.71 14.65 16.65
C THR A 14 1.72 15.44 17.94
N PHE A 15 1.46 14.73 19.04
CA PHE A 15 1.34 15.28 20.37
C PHE A 15 2.34 14.59 21.30
N GLY A 16 2.87 15.31 22.28
CA GLY A 16 3.84 14.76 23.22
C GLY A 16 4.41 15.80 24.17
N ALA A 17 5.22 15.33 25.11
CA ALA A 17 6.01 16.16 26.01
C ALA A 17 7.37 15.50 26.24
N ASP A 18 8.37 16.28 26.63
CA ASP A 18 9.71 15.80 27.03
C ASP A 18 10.38 14.86 25.99
N GLY A 19 10.23 15.18 24.71
CA GLY A 19 10.82 14.41 23.60
C GLY A 19 10.10 13.11 23.25
N LYS A 20 9.01 12.75 23.96
CA LYS A 20 8.18 11.57 23.65
C LYS A 20 6.94 11.98 22.87
N TYR A 21 7.01 11.83 21.55
CA TYR A 21 5.95 12.22 20.63
C TYR A 21 5.25 11.04 19.96
N ALA A 22 3.91 11.07 19.95
CA ALA A 22 3.06 10.11 19.30
C ALA A 22 2.19 10.78 18.23
N THR A 23 2.12 10.15 17.05
CA THR A 23 1.23 10.61 15.97
C THR A 23 -0.14 9.96 16.16
N THR A 24 -1.17 10.79 16.36
CA THR A 24 -2.57 10.39 16.44
C THR A 24 -3.23 10.59 15.07
N GLN A 25 -4.03 9.60 14.66
CA GLN A 25 -4.78 9.61 13.40
C GLN A 25 -6.24 9.28 13.70
N LEU A 26 -7.15 10.20 13.37
CA LEU A 26 -8.58 10.04 13.60
C LEU A 26 -9.34 10.12 12.27
N LYS A 27 -9.70 8.95 11.73
CA LYS A 27 -10.41 8.85 10.44
C LYS A 27 -11.79 9.48 10.54
N TYR A 28 -12.31 10.08 9.47
CA TYR A 28 -13.65 10.68 9.46
C TYR A 28 -14.76 9.81 10.05
N GLY A 29 -14.81 8.51 9.69
CA GLY A 29 -15.82 7.59 10.23
C GLY A 29 -15.69 7.29 11.72
N ALA A 30 -14.47 7.39 12.29
CA ALA A 30 -14.24 7.27 13.73
C ALA A 30 -14.49 8.61 14.43
N TRP A 31 -14.10 9.72 13.80
CA TRP A 31 -14.34 11.08 14.28
C TRP A 31 -15.83 11.36 14.46
N ALA A 32 -16.68 10.92 13.52
CA ALA A 32 -18.13 11.02 13.63
C ALA A 32 -18.71 10.31 14.87
N LYS A 33 -18.05 9.26 15.38
CA LYS A 33 -18.48 8.53 16.59
C LYS A 33 -18.00 9.18 17.88
N LYS A 34 -16.91 9.95 17.81
CA LYS A 34 -16.32 10.65 18.95
C LYS A 34 -16.04 12.09 18.54
N PRO A 35 -17.06 12.97 18.64
CA PRO A 35 -17.02 14.30 18.03
C PRO A 35 -16.10 15.29 18.74
N ASN A 36 -15.64 15.01 19.95
CA ASN A 36 -14.61 15.80 20.63
C ASN A 36 -13.49 14.89 21.14
N GLU A 37 -12.26 15.15 20.71
CA GLU A 37 -11.05 14.50 21.20
C GLU A 37 -9.98 15.54 21.48
N GLU A 38 -9.49 15.57 22.73
CA GLU A 38 -8.57 16.59 23.23
C GLU A 38 -7.21 15.96 23.55
N HIS A 39 -6.15 16.71 23.26
CA HIS A 39 -4.77 16.30 23.40
C HIS A 39 -3.94 17.45 23.99
N SER A 40 -3.29 17.22 25.12
CA SER A 40 -2.27 18.14 25.63
C SER A 40 -0.91 17.79 25.04
N SER A 41 -0.15 18.81 24.64
CA SER A 41 1.18 18.66 24.04
C SER A 41 2.06 19.86 24.36
N THR A 42 3.37 19.66 24.47
CA THR A 42 4.35 20.74 24.38
C THR A 42 4.95 20.68 23.00
N GLY A 43 4.74 21.69 22.17
CA GLY A 43 5.05 21.64 20.75
C GLY A 43 4.21 20.61 19.98
N GLY A 44 4.77 20.08 18.90
CA GLY A 44 4.07 19.18 17.99
C GLY A 44 3.44 19.90 16.80
N TRP A 45 2.41 19.29 16.24
CA TRP A 45 1.63 19.84 15.13
C TRP A 45 0.29 19.10 15.02
N MET A 46 -0.73 19.75 14.47
CA MET A 46 -2.03 19.10 14.23
C MET A 46 -2.76 19.69 13.04
N GLY A 47 -3.64 18.92 12.43
CA GLY A 47 -4.29 19.33 11.19
C GLY A 47 -5.28 18.31 10.64
N ILE A 48 -5.63 18.53 9.38
CA ILE A 48 -6.50 17.66 8.59
C ILE A 48 -5.71 17.22 7.35
N THR A 49 -5.79 15.93 7.05
CA THR A 49 -5.06 15.30 5.95
C THR A 49 -6.00 14.52 5.05
N ASP A 50 -5.65 14.51 3.77
CA ASP A 50 -6.24 13.68 2.73
C ASP A 50 -5.13 12.82 2.07
N LYS A 51 -5.39 12.14 0.96
CA LYS A 51 -4.41 11.32 0.22
C LYS A 51 -3.10 12.05 -0.04
N TYR A 52 -3.15 13.21 -0.68
CA TYR A 52 -1.96 13.95 -1.13
C TYR A 52 -1.71 15.26 -0.41
N TRP A 53 -2.70 15.78 0.33
CA TRP A 53 -2.69 17.13 0.87
C TRP A 53 -2.74 17.12 2.39
N LEU A 54 -2.11 18.11 3.00
CA LEU A 54 -2.12 18.36 4.44
C LEU A 54 -2.33 19.85 4.70
N ALA A 55 -3.24 20.15 5.62
CA ALA A 55 -3.36 21.45 6.26
C ALA A 55 -3.08 21.26 7.76
N ALA A 56 -1.96 21.78 8.26
CA ALA A 56 -1.51 21.59 9.64
C ALA A 56 -1.05 22.90 10.28
N LEU A 57 -1.55 23.15 11.48
CA LEU A 57 -1.08 24.18 12.39
C LEU A 57 0.12 23.66 13.17
N ILE A 58 1.12 24.51 13.32
CA ILE A 58 2.41 24.21 13.95
C ILE A 58 2.70 25.34 14.97
N PRO A 59 2.53 25.07 16.28
CA PRO A 59 2.88 26.02 17.33
C PRO A 59 4.41 26.11 17.50
N SER A 60 4.86 26.99 18.39
CA SER A 60 6.23 26.93 18.86
C SER A 60 6.49 25.60 19.58
N GLN A 61 7.67 25.01 19.38
CA GLN A 61 7.95 23.66 19.87
C GLN A 61 8.26 23.58 21.38
N ASP A 62 8.42 24.75 22.01
CA ASP A 62 8.58 24.97 23.44
C ASP A 62 7.27 25.38 24.14
N GLU A 63 6.20 25.60 23.39
CA GLU A 63 4.92 26.08 23.93
C GLU A 63 3.99 24.92 24.30
N LYS A 64 3.35 25.02 25.47
CA LYS A 64 2.28 24.09 25.83
C LYS A 64 0.99 24.48 25.11
N ILE A 65 0.38 23.49 24.48
CA ILE A 65 -0.85 23.62 23.73
C ILE A 65 -1.87 22.55 24.13
N GLU A 66 -3.14 22.92 24.06
CA GLU A 66 -4.29 22.02 24.07
C GLU A 66 -4.87 21.94 22.65
N GLY A 67 -4.61 20.81 21.99
CA GLY A 67 -5.17 20.49 20.68
C GLY A 67 -6.53 19.80 20.83
N ALA A 68 -7.49 20.15 19.99
CA ALA A 68 -8.79 19.50 19.93
C ALA A 68 -9.20 19.16 18.49
N PHE A 69 -9.72 17.95 18.30
CA PHE A 69 -10.44 17.53 17.10
C PHE A 69 -11.94 17.55 17.38
N ARG A 70 -12.64 18.50 16.78
CA ARG A 70 -14.05 18.77 17.03
C ARG A 70 -14.90 18.61 15.78
N ILE A 71 -16.10 18.07 15.94
CA ILE A 71 -17.17 18.16 14.94
C ILE A 71 -18.19 19.16 15.47
N VAL A 72 -18.44 20.20 14.68
CA VAL A 72 -19.48 21.19 14.96
C VAL A 72 -20.60 20.96 13.98
N ASP A 73 -21.77 20.60 14.48
CA ASP A 73 -23.00 20.54 13.70
C ASP A 73 -23.38 21.97 13.28
N ALA A 74 -23.40 22.21 11.96
CA ALA A 74 -23.79 23.49 11.37
C ALA A 74 -25.13 23.40 10.62
N GLY A 75 -25.96 22.40 10.93
CA GLY A 75 -27.28 22.19 10.34
C GLY A 75 -27.24 21.48 8.99
N GLU A 76 -26.70 22.13 7.95
CA GLU A 76 -26.65 21.54 6.59
C GLU A 76 -25.48 20.57 6.38
N ALA A 77 -24.40 20.70 7.17
CA ALA A 77 -23.24 19.81 7.12
C ALA A 77 -22.44 19.81 8.42
N ASP A 78 -21.82 18.67 8.73
CA ASP A 78 -20.88 18.53 9.84
C ASP A 78 -19.54 19.21 9.53
N ILE A 79 -19.17 20.23 10.32
CA ILE A 79 -17.90 20.93 10.20
C ILE A 79 -16.84 20.24 11.07
N HIS A 80 -15.86 19.62 10.42
CA HIS A 80 -14.71 19.00 11.05
C HIS A 80 -13.62 20.05 11.30
N ARG A 81 -13.21 20.24 12.57
CA ARG A 81 -12.26 21.28 13.01
C ARG A 81 -11.09 20.67 13.78
N ALA A 82 -9.88 21.04 13.38
CA ALA A 82 -8.66 20.80 14.15
C ALA A 82 -8.17 22.16 14.67
N ASN A 83 -8.26 22.40 15.98
CA ASN A 83 -7.88 23.65 16.60
C ASN A 83 -6.90 23.42 17.75
N MET A 84 -6.00 24.38 17.98
CA MET A 84 -5.09 24.41 19.13
C MET A 84 -5.32 25.67 19.95
N VAL A 85 -5.13 25.56 21.26
CA VAL A 85 -5.16 26.68 22.20
C VAL A 85 -3.82 26.70 22.95
N GLY A 86 -3.07 27.79 22.85
CA GLY A 86 -1.83 28.00 23.60
C GLY A 86 -2.07 28.55 25.00
N GLU A 87 -0.99 28.70 25.78
CA GLU A 87 -1.08 29.29 27.12
C GLU A 87 -1.47 30.78 27.08
N ALA A 88 -2.32 31.20 28.03
CA ALA A 88 -2.68 32.59 28.18
C ALA A 88 -1.44 33.42 28.59
N ARG A 89 -1.17 34.51 27.86
CA ARG A 89 -0.05 35.43 28.15
C ARG A 89 -0.58 36.80 28.59
N THR A 90 -0.02 37.32 29.67
CA THR A 90 -0.33 38.67 30.17
C THR A 90 0.66 39.68 29.59
N ILE A 91 0.16 40.70 28.90
CA ILE A 91 0.98 41.80 28.34
C ILE A 91 0.99 42.97 29.34
N ALA A 92 2.15 43.27 29.92
CA ALA A 92 2.31 44.43 30.80
C ALA A 92 2.32 45.75 30.01
N PRO A 93 2.00 46.91 30.63
CA PRO A 93 2.12 48.21 29.98
C PRO A 93 3.52 48.41 29.38
N ASN A 94 3.58 48.91 28.14
CA ASN A 94 4.81 49.09 27.34
C ASN A 94 5.60 47.80 27.01
N ALA A 95 5.05 46.60 27.27
CA ALA A 95 5.64 45.35 26.82
C ALA A 95 5.16 44.97 25.41
N THR A 96 5.98 44.24 24.67
CA THR A 96 5.62 43.64 23.37
C THR A 96 5.83 42.14 23.47
N ILE A 97 4.83 41.34 23.08
CA ILE A 97 4.94 39.89 22.94
C ILE A 97 4.85 39.56 21.45
N THR A 98 5.74 38.68 20.98
CA THR A 98 5.69 38.12 19.62
C THR A 98 5.33 36.66 19.73
N GLU A 99 4.26 36.26 19.05
CA GLU A 99 3.82 34.87 18.95
C GLU A 99 3.95 34.42 17.49
N THR A 100 4.53 33.24 17.26
CA THR A 100 4.74 32.71 15.91
C THR A 100 4.08 31.36 15.79
N THR A 101 2.95 31.34 15.07
CA THR A 101 2.25 30.12 14.68
C THR A 101 2.40 29.94 13.18
N ARG A 102 2.79 28.73 12.75
CA ARG A 102 2.97 28.41 11.34
C ARG A 102 1.81 27.56 10.83
N LEU A 103 1.46 27.74 9.57
CA LEU A 103 0.47 26.92 8.86
C LEU A 103 1.17 26.25 7.68
N PHE A 104 1.19 24.92 7.68
CA PHE A 104 1.50 24.14 6.49
C PHE A 104 0.21 23.89 5.73
N ALA A 105 0.16 24.27 4.46
CA ALA A 105 -0.96 23.96 3.56
C ALA A 105 -0.38 23.57 2.20
N GLY A 106 -0.31 22.27 1.92
CA GLY A 106 0.34 21.82 0.70
C GLY A 106 0.41 20.32 0.51
N ALA A 107 1.11 19.94 -0.56
CA ALA A 107 1.34 18.56 -0.94
C ALA A 107 2.29 17.87 0.05
N LYS A 108 1.95 16.63 0.42
CA LYS A 108 2.73 15.77 1.32
C LYS A 108 3.93 15.16 0.60
N ARG A 109 4.83 16.00 0.08
CA ARG A 109 6.12 15.56 -0.48
C ARG A 109 7.08 15.21 0.65
N ASN A 110 7.66 14.01 0.61
CA ASN A 110 8.60 13.53 1.62
C ASN A 110 9.76 14.51 1.83
N GLU A 111 10.35 15.03 0.74
CA GLU A 111 11.44 16.00 0.79
C GLU A 111 11.06 17.29 1.54
N ILE A 112 9.86 17.81 1.30
CA ILE A 112 9.37 19.03 1.96
C ILE A 112 9.12 18.78 3.44
N LEU A 113 8.39 17.71 3.75
CA LEU A 113 8.05 17.38 5.14
C LEU A 113 9.33 17.12 5.95
N LYS A 114 10.29 16.38 5.39
CA LYS A 114 11.58 16.13 6.02
C LYS A 114 12.41 17.41 6.16
N GLY A 115 12.34 18.32 5.18
CA GLY A 115 12.96 19.64 5.23
C GLY A 115 12.47 20.44 6.44
N TYR A 116 11.15 20.57 6.60
CA TYR A 116 10.54 21.24 7.75
C TYR A 116 10.77 20.51 9.07
N GLU A 117 10.75 19.18 9.07
CA GLU A 117 11.06 18.35 10.24
C GLU A 117 12.43 18.73 10.81
N ASN A 118 13.44 18.83 9.96
CA ASN A 118 14.80 19.17 10.36
C ASN A 118 14.97 20.67 10.67
N SER A 119 14.43 21.57 9.85
CA SER A 119 14.67 23.01 9.99
C SER A 119 13.95 23.63 11.19
N LEU A 120 12.78 23.09 11.53
CA LEU A 120 11.93 23.59 12.63
C LEU A 120 11.94 22.64 13.84
N ASN A 121 12.77 21.59 13.81
CA ASN A 121 12.84 20.53 14.82
C ASN A 121 11.44 19.96 15.15
N LEU A 122 10.63 19.73 14.11
CA LEU A 122 9.27 19.24 14.30
C LEU A 122 9.31 17.75 14.61
N PRO A 123 8.55 17.28 15.60
CA PRO A 123 8.48 15.86 15.87
C PRO A 123 7.65 15.15 14.80
N ARG A 124 8.25 14.15 14.15
CA ARG A 124 7.57 13.15 13.32
C ARG A 124 6.69 13.77 12.21
N PHE A 125 7.08 14.89 11.63
CA PHE A 125 6.28 15.57 10.59
C PHE A 125 6.16 14.72 9.30
N VAL A 126 7.16 13.91 8.97
CA VAL A 126 7.13 12.93 7.85
C VAL A 126 6.06 11.84 8.06
N TYR A 127 5.58 11.62 9.30
CA TYR A 127 4.48 10.70 9.59
C TYR A 127 3.10 11.27 9.19
N ALA A 128 3.05 12.49 8.64
CA ALA A 128 1.86 12.97 7.93
C ALA A 128 1.55 12.14 6.67
N ILE A 129 2.56 11.46 6.10
CA ILE A 129 2.37 10.43 5.07
C ILE A 129 1.97 9.13 5.78
N ASP A 130 0.85 8.55 5.38
CA ASP A 130 0.36 7.31 5.96
C ASP A 130 1.11 6.11 5.38
N TRP A 131 2.24 5.77 6.02
CA TRP A 131 3.09 4.62 5.69
C TRP A 131 2.45 3.26 5.98
N GLY A 132 1.28 3.23 6.63
CA GLY A 132 0.57 2.01 7.02
C GLY A 132 1.24 1.23 8.17
N PHE A 133 0.65 0.08 8.50
CA PHE A 133 1.14 -0.81 9.56
C PHE A 133 2.54 -1.37 9.25
N LEU A 134 2.83 -1.66 7.98
CA LEU A 134 4.13 -2.14 7.51
C LEU A 134 5.13 -0.99 7.25
N PHE A 135 5.09 0.08 8.07
CA PHE A 135 5.94 1.27 7.89
C PHE A 135 7.44 0.95 7.83
N PHE A 136 7.87 -0.08 8.56
CA PHE A 136 9.26 -0.55 8.58
C PHE A 136 9.70 -1.16 7.25
N LEU A 137 8.76 -1.54 6.38
CA LEU A 137 9.03 -2.07 5.03
C LEU A 137 8.74 -1.00 3.95
N THR A 138 7.65 -0.25 4.08
CA THR A 138 7.27 0.78 3.10
C THR A 138 8.27 1.93 3.04
N ARG A 139 8.79 2.41 4.18
CA ARG A 139 9.75 3.51 4.22
C ARG A 139 11.09 3.15 3.57
N PRO A 140 11.76 2.02 3.89
CA PRO A 140 12.99 1.64 3.20
C PRO A 140 12.78 1.41 1.70
N ILE A 141 11.66 0.82 1.30
CA ILE A 141 11.32 0.65 -0.12
C ILE A 141 11.22 2.01 -0.82
N PHE A 142 10.56 2.99 -0.19
CA PHE A 142 10.47 4.34 -0.73
C PHE A 142 11.85 5.01 -0.86
N MET A 143 12.71 4.88 0.16
CA MET A 143 14.09 5.39 0.10
C MET A 143 14.90 4.75 -1.04
N LEU A 144 14.72 3.45 -1.29
CA LEU A 144 15.36 2.77 -2.41
C LEU A 144 14.84 3.27 -3.76
N ILE A 145 13.55 3.56 -3.88
CA ILE A 145 12.98 4.14 -5.10
C ILE A 145 13.49 5.56 -5.32
N GLU A 146 13.49 6.43 -4.30
CA GLU A 146 14.05 7.79 -4.42
C GLU A 146 15.52 7.72 -4.87
N PHE A 147 16.28 6.77 -4.33
CA PHE A 147 17.65 6.53 -4.76
C PHE A 147 17.74 6.12 -6.24
N PHE A 148 16.97 5.13 -6.69
CA PHE A 148 16.97 4.72 -8.11
C PHE A 148 16.43 5.81 -9.04
N TYR A 149 15.46 6.60 -8.59
CA TYR A 149 14.96 7.75 -9.31
C TYR A 149 16.03 8.83 -9.45
N GLY A 150 16.81 9.10 -8.41
CA GLY A 150 17.96 10.02 -8.47
C GLY A 150 19.04 9.58 -9.47
N LEU A 151 19.15 8.27 -9.75
CA LEU A 151 20.09 7.73 -10.73
C LEU A 151 19.56 7.76 -12.18
N VAL A 152 18.28 7.46 -12.39
CA VAL A 152 17.71 7.25 -13.74
C VAL A 152 16.81 8.39 -14.21
N GLY A 153 16.22 9.15 -13.29
CA GLY A 153 15.26 10.22 -13.57
C GLY A 153 13.87 9.74 -14.04
N ASN A 154 13.57 8.44 -13.93
CA ASN A 154 12.29 7.85 -14.33
C ASN A 154 11.77 6.88 -13.26
N PHE A 155 10.58 7.17 -12.71
CA PHE A 155 10.00 6.37 -11.63
C PHE A 155 9.63 4.96 -12.04
N GLY A 156 9.21 4.72 -13.28
CA GLY A 156 8.88 3.37 -13.72
C GLY A 156 10.11 2.50 -13.88
N VAL A 157 11.24 3.06 -14.37
CA VAL A 157 12.52 2.33 -14.36
C VAL A 157 13.02 2.11 -12.94
N ALA A 158 12.83 3.09 -12.03
CA ALA A 158 13.16 2.92 -10.62
C ALA A 158 12.36 1.78 -9.96
N ILE A 159 11.07 1.62 -10.31
CA ILE A 159 10.25 0.48 -9.87
C ILE A 159 10.82 -0.84 -10.43
N LEU A 160 11.21 -0.89 -11.71
CA LEU A 160 11.84 -2.10 -12.27
C LEU A 160 13.14 -2.47 -11.55
N LEU A 161 14.01 -1.49 -11.28
CA LEU A 161 15.24 -1.70 -10.50
C LEU A 161 14.93 -2.20 -9.10
N LEU A 162 13.94 -1.60 -8.41
CA LEU A 162 13.48 -2.10 -7.12
C LEU A 162 13.03 -3.56 -7.20
N THR A 163 12.23 -3.92 -8.21
CA THR A 163 11.76 -5.31 -8.36
C THR A 163 12.92 -6.28 -8.57
N LEU A 164 13.95 -5.87 -9.31
CA LEU A 164 15.16 -6.66 -9.50
C LEU A 164 15.93 -6.82 -8.18
N THR A 165 16.14 -5.73 -7.43
CA THR A 165 16.83 -5.75 -6.14
C THR A 165 16.11 -6.64 -5.13
N VAL A 166 14.79 -6.50 -4.99
CA VAL A 166 13.98 -7.36 -4.11
C VAL A 166 14.07 -8.82 -4.54
N ARG A 167 13.97 -9.11 -5.85
CA ARG A 167 14.12 -10.48 -6.36
C ARG A 167 15.51 -11.06 -6.11
N LEU A 168 16.57 -10.27 -6.21
CA LEU A 168 17.93 -10.71 -5.91
C LEU A 168 18.09 -11.04 -4.42
N ILE A 169 17.55 -10.21 -3.52
CA ILE A 169 17.56 -10.47 -2.08
C ILE A 169 16.77 -11.74 -1.75
N MET A 170 15.64 -11.96 -2.43
CA MET A 170 14.79 -13.14 -2.23
C MET A 170 15.26 -14.37 -3.03
N PHE A 171 16.26 -14.25 -3.91
CA PHE A 171 16.76 -15.32 -4.76
C PHE A 171 17.17 -16.59 -4.01
N PRO A 172 17.93 -16.56 -2.89
CA PRO A 172 18.30 -17.79 -2.19
C PRO A 172 17.07 -18.55 -1.67
N LEU A 173 16.03 -17.83 -1.24
CA LEU A 173 14.78 -18.43 -0.82
C LEU A 173 13.99 -18.99 -2.00
N ALA A 174 13.90 -18.24 -3.09
CA ALA A 174 13.25 -18.67 -4.32
C ALA A 174 13.90 -19.95 -4.87
N ASN A 175 15.23 -20.01 -4.90
CA ASN A 175 15.99 -21.17 -5.35
C ASN A 175 15.68 -22.43 -4.53
N LYS A 176 15.62 -22.31 -3.19
CA LYS A 176 15.19 -23.42 -2.31
C LYS A 176 13.76 -23.88 -2.60
N SER A 177 12.86 -22.94 -2.89
CA SER A 177 11.49 -23.26 -3.28
C SER A 177 11.45 -24.03 -4.61
N TYR A 178 12.20 -23.58 -5.62
CA TYR A 178 12.32 -24.27 -6.90
C TYR A 178 12.90 -25.69 -6.77
N GLU A 179 13.90 -25.88 -5.91
CA GLU A 179 14.45 -27.22 -5.63
C GLU A 179 13.37 -28.17 -5.07
N SER A 180 12.55 -27.69 -4.12
CA SER A 180 11.42 -28.47 -3.58
C SER A 180 10.39 -28.81 -4.66
N MET A 181 10.05 -27.84 -5.52
CA MET A 181 9.12 -28.07 -6.64
C MET A 181 9.65 -29.10 -7.64
N SER A 182 10.94 -29.05 -7.96
CA SER A 182 11.58 -30.02 -8.86
C SER A 182 11.51 -31.44 -8.29
N LYS A 183 11.79 -31.60 -6.98
CA LYS A 183 11.65 -32.88 -6.27
C LYS A 183 10.20 -33.38 -6.26
N MET A 184 9.22 -32.50 -6.07
CA MET A 184 7.80 -32.85 -6.16
C MET A 184 7.38 -33.32 -7.55
N ARG A 185 7.94 -32.73 -8.62
CA ARG A 185 7.68 -33.18 -10.00
C ARG A 185 8.05 -34.65 -10.20
N ASN A 186 9.18 -35.08 -9.62
CA ASN A 186 9.65 -36.46 -9.72
C ASN A 186 8.78 -37.44 -8.92
N LEU A 187 8.01 -36.96 -7.94
CA LEU A 187 7.08 -37.78 -7.16
C LEU A 187 5.68 -37.91 -7.78
N GLN A 188 5.33 -37.11 -8.79
CA GLN A 188 4.03 -37.21 -9.46
C GLN A 188 3.64 -38.63 -9.90
N PRO A 189 4.52 -39.45 -10.51
CA PRO A 189 4.13 -40.82 -10.88
C PRO A 189 3.76 -41.68 -9.66
N LYS A 190 4.52 -41.57 -8.55
CA LYS A 190 4.22 -42.30 -7.30
C LYS A 190 2.91 -41.82 -6.67
N MET A 191 2.61 -40.53 -6.78
CA MET A 191 1.34 -39.95 -6.34
C MET A 191 0.15 -40.48 -7.15
N GLU A 192 0.32 -40.64 -8.45
CA GLU A 192 -0.70 -41.25 -9.31
C GLU A 192 -0.92 -42.74 -9.00
N GLU A 193 0.14 -43.47 -8.64
CA GLU A 193 0.01 -44.86 -8.17
C GLU A 193 -0.79 -44.96 -6.88
N ILE A 194 -0.57 -44.07 -5.90
CA ILE A 194 -1.36 -44.03 -4.66
C ILE A 194 -2.84 -43.79 -4.96
N LYS A 195 -3.14 -42.85 -5.87
CA LYS A 195 -4.52 -42.57 -6.31
C LYS A 195 -5.18 -43.77 -6.99
N LYS A 196 -4.42 -44.51 -7.82
CA LYS A 196 -4.91 -45.73 -8.47
C LYS A 196 -5.12 -46.88 -7.48
N LYS A 197 -4.31 -46.98 -6.43
CA LYS A 197 -4.44 -48.02 -5.39
C LYS A 197 -5.63 -47.80 -4.46
N PHE A 198 -6.01 -46.55 -4.20
CA PHE A 198 -7.06 -46.20 -3.24
C PHE A 198 -8.11 -45.24 -3.82
N PRO A 199 -8.80 -45.55 -4.95
CA PRO A 199 -9.65 -44.59 -5.65
C PRO A 199 -10.79 -44.02 -4.79
N ASP A 200 -11.37 -44.82 -3.90
CA ASP A 200 -12.55 -44.45 -3.11
C ASP A 200 -12.24 -44.02 -1.66
N ASP A 201 -10.97 -44.07 -1.23
CA ASP A 201 -10.56 -43.80 0.17
C ASP A 201 -9.67 -42.54 0.24
N ALA A 202 -10.30 -41.37 0.25
CA ALA A 202 -9.61 -40.07 0.29
C ALA A 202 -8.74 -39.92 1.56
N ALA A 203 -9.13 -40.53 2.68
CA ALA A 203 -8.39 -40.47 3.93
C ALA A 203 -7.07 -41.27 3.82
N LYS A 204 -7.12 -42.50 3.29
CA LYS A 204 -5.89 -43.28 3.02
C LYS A 204 -5.02 -42.63 1.96
N GLN A 205 -5.60 -42.05 0.90
CA GLN A 205 -4.83 -41.31 -0.10
C GLN A 205 -4.02 -40.18 0.54
N GLN A 206 -4.64 -39.39 1.43
CA GLN A 206 -3.96 -38.31 2.13
C GLN A 206 -2.86 -38.83 3.06
N GLN A 207 -3.12 -39.93 3.79
CA GLN A 207 -2.16 -40.54 4.71
C GLN A 207 -0.92 -41.08 3.98
N GLU A 208 -1.11 -41.85 2.91
CA GLU A 208 -0.02 -42.41 2.09
C GLU A 208 0.77 -41.31 1.37
N THR A 209 0.08 -40.27 0.89
CA THR A 209 0.70 -39.08 0.30
C THR A 209 1.63 -38.39 1.30
N MET A 210 1.17 -38.19 2.53
CA MET A 210 1.98 -37.56 3.58
C MET A 210 3.14 -38.46 4.02
N ALA A 211 2.93 -39.77 4.09
CA ALA A 211 3.99 -40.74 4.37
C ALA A 211 5.07 -40.72 3.27
N LEU A 212 4.68 -40.61 2.00
CA LEU A 212 5.60 -40.45 0.88
C LEU A 212 6.41 -39.15 1.00
N TYR A 213 5.76 -38.02 1.31
CA TYR A 213 6.46 -36.74 1.51
C TYR A 213 7.45 -36.80 2.68
N GLN A 214 7.11 -37.46 3.78
CA GLN A 214 8.02 -37.66 4.91
C GLN A 214 9.20 -38.56 4.55
N LYS A 215 8.95 -39.67 3.84
CA LYS A 215 9.99 -40.61 3.40
C LYS A 215 11.01 -39.95 2.48
N GLU A 216 10.53 -39.11 1.56
CA GLU A 216 11.35 -38.39 0.59
C GLU A 216 11.86 -37.03 1.15
N LYS A 217 11.52 -36.70 2.41
CA LYS A 217 11.90 -35.47 3.13
C LYS A 217 11.57 -34.17 2.36
N ILE A 218 10.43 -34.15 1.70
CA ILE A 218 9.96 -32.99 0.92
C ILE A 218 8.93 -32.20 1.72
N ASN A 219 9.10 -30.88 1.76
CA ASN A 219 8.15 -29.98 2.40
C ASN A 219 7.19 -29.40 1.33
N PRO A 220 5.90 -29.79 1.31
CA PRO A 220 4.93 -29.27 0.34
C PRO A 220 4.68 -27.76 0.50
N LEU A 221 4.90 -27.20 1.69
CA LEU A 221 4.75 -25.76 1.95
C LEU A 221 5.96 -24.94 1.47
N ALA A 222 7.10 -25.57 1.17
CA ALA A 222 8.25 -24.85 0.63
C ALA A 222 7.96 -24.26 -0.76
N GLY A 223 6.98 -24.81 -1.49
CA GLY A 223 6.53 -24.28 -2.78
C GLY A 223 5.77 -22.96 -2.71
N CYS A 224 5.01 -22.73 -1.63
CA CYS A 224 4.25 -21.48 -1.44
C CYS A 224 4.98 -20.43 -0.58
N LEU A 225 6.12 -20.79 0.01
CA LEU A 225 6.92 -19.91 0.86
C LEU A 225 7.34 -18.59 0.19
N PRO A 226 7.78 -18.56 -1.09
CA PRO A 226 8.09 -17.30 -1.77
C PRO A 226 6.86 -16.39 -1.92
N LEU A 227 5.68 -16.97 -2.18
CA LEU A 227 4.44 -16.21 -2.32
C LEU A 227 4.05 -15.54 -0.98
N LEU A 228 4.16 -16.28 0.13
CA LEU A 228 3.87 -15.74 1.47
C LEU A 228 4.78 -14.57 1.83
N LEU A 229 6.08 -14.66 1.52
CA LEU A 229 7.01 -13.55 1.76
C LEU A 229 6.79 -12.38 0.78
N GLN A 230 6.31 -12.65 -0.44
CA GLN A 230 6.01 -11.62 -1.43
C GLN A 230 4.78 -10.78 -1.05
N ILE A 231 3.79 -11.34 -0.35
CA ILE A 231 2.54 -10.61 0.02
C ILE A 231 2.83 -9.33 0.82
N PRO A 232 3.60 -9.35 1.93
CA PRO A 232 3.97 -8.12 2.65
C PRO A 232 4.75 -7.13 1.79
N VAL A 233 5.64 -7.61 0.92
CA VAL A 233 6.42 -6.76 0.01
C VAL A 233 5.54 -6.10 -1.04
N PHE A 234 4.64 -6.85 -1.65
CA PHE A 234 3.65 -6.33 -2.60
C PHE A 234 2.76 -5.28 -1.94
N TYR A 235 2.22 -5.57 -0.75
CA TYR A 235 1.45 -4.59 0.02
C TYR A 235 2.27 -3.33 0.28
N ALA A 236 3.53 -3.46 0.67
CA ALA A 236 4.37 -2.31 0.97
C ALA A 236 4.64 -1.45 -0.27
N VAL A 237 4.95 -2.07 -1.41
CA VAL A 237 5.09 -1.37 -2.69
C VAL A 237 3.77 -0.71 -3.07
N TYR A 238 2.66 -1.44 -3.11
CA TYR A 238 1.33 -0.90 -3.43
C TYR A 238 0.95 0.29 -2.54
N LYS A 239 1.12 0.15 -1.22
CA LYS A 239 0.85 1.20 -0.24
C LYS A 239 1.70 2.43 -0.52
N MET A 240 3.00 2.25 -0.78
CA MET A 240 3.91 3.34 -1.11
C MET A 240 3.48 4.05 -2.41
N LEU A 241 3.19 3.31 -3.50
CA LEU A 241 2.70 3.89 -4.77
C LEU A 241 1.38 4.66 -4.56
N PHE A 242 0.51 4.16 -3.67
CA PHE A 242 -0.78 4.75 -3.42
C PHE A 242 -0.71 6.05 -2.61
N VAL A 243 0.21 6.18 -1.66
CA VAL A 243 0.23 7.34 -0.73
C VAL A 243 1.22 8.43 -1.09
N THR A 244 2.22 8.13 -1.91
CA THR A 244 3.27 9.08 -2.30
C THR A 244 2.79 9.97 -3.43
N ILE A 245 2.92 11.28 -3.27
CA ILE A 245 2.53 12.25 -4.30
C ILE A 245 3.59 12.36 -5.39
N GLU A 246 4.82 11.93 -5.09
CA GLU A 246 5.99 11.94 -5.96
C GLU A 246 5.72 11.22 -7.29
N MET A 247 4.88 10.18 -7.25
CA MET A 247 4.51 9.38 -8.43
C MET A 247 3.29 9.90 -9.18
N ARG A 248 2.61 10.91 -8.64
CA ARG A 248 1.40 11.44 -9.27
C ARG A 248 1.76 12.10 -10.59
N HIS A 249 1.07 11.69 -11.66
CA HIS A 249 1.29 12.20 -13.03
C HIS A 249 2.72 11.97 -13.55
N GLN A 250 3.43 10.96 -13.04
CA GLN A 250 4.75 10.59 -13.54
C GLN A 250 4.60 9.63 -14.73
N PRO A 251 5.16 9.97 -15.91
CA PRO A 251 5.15 9.08 -17.05
C PRO A 251 6.18 7.95 -16.88
N PHE A 252 5.94 6.84 -17.57
CA PHE A 252 6.92 5.74 -17.64
C PHE A 252 7.43 5.53 -19.07
N PHE A 253 6.65 4.81 -19.89
CA PHE A 253 7.02 4.41 -21.24
C PHE A 253 5.75 4.18 -22.08
N GLY A 254 5.79 4.58 -23.35
CA GLY A 254 4.67 4.40 -24.28
C GLY A 254 3.41 5.15 -23.86
N TRP A 255 2.32 4.41 -23.64
CA TRP A 255 0.99 4.92 -23.27
C TRP A 255 0.82 5.22 -21.77
N ILE A 256 1.81 4.88 -20.94
CA ILE A 256 1.74 5.04 -19.49
C ILE A 256 2.18 6.46 -19.13
N HIS A 257 1.18 7.33 -18.94
CA HIS A 257 1.38 8.74 -18.60
C HIS A 257 1.26 9.04 -17.10
N ASP A 258 0.70 8.11 -16.30
CA ASP A 258 0.54 8.29 -14.86
C ASP A 258 0.71 6.94 -14.13
N LEU A 259 1.82 6.79 -13.41
CA LEU A 259 2.12 5.60 -12.60
C LEU A 259 1.23 5.45 -11.36
N SER A 260 0.54 6.52 -10.94
CA SER A 260 -0.35 6.51 -9.78
C SER A 260 -1.80 6.16 -10.11
N ALA A 261 -2.13 6.13 -11.41
CA ALA A 261 -3.46 5.83 -11.92
C ALA A 261 -3.54 4.40 -12.49
N LYS A 262 -4.76 3.95 -12.76
CA LYS A 262 -5.01 2.71 -13.51
C LYS A 262 -4.53 2.87 -14.95
N ASP A 263 -4.14 1.76 -15.59
CA ASP A 263 -3.82 1.74 -17.01
C ASP A 263 -5.03 2.20 -17.83
N SER A 264 -4.82 3.20 -18.68
CA SER A 264 -5.85 3.82 -19.51
C SER A 264 -6.14 2.99 -20.77
N THR A 265 -5.27 2.06 -21.16
CA THR A 265 -5.53 1.14 -22.27
C THR A 265 -6.51 0.08 -21.79
N THR A 266 -7.71 0.04 -22.33
CA THR A 266 -8.74 -0.95 -21.97
C THR A 266 -9.20 -1.67 -23.23
N ILE A 267 -9.74 -2.88 -23.10
CA ILE A 267 -10.35 -3.59 -24.24
C ILE A 267 -11.42 -2.74 -24.95
N TRP A 268 -12.09 -1.85 -24.20
CA TRP A 268 -13.19 -0.99 -24.68
C TRP A 268 -12.72 0.17 -25.55
N ASN A 269 -11.53 0.71 -25.31
CA ASN A 269 -10.92 1.70 -26.19
C ASN A 269 -9.97 1.08 -27.22
N LEU A 270 -10.12 -0.24 -27.46
CA LEU A 270 -9.23 -1.04 -28.31
C LEU A 270 -7.76 -0.81 -27.95
N TRP A 271 -7.46 -0.84 -26.65
CA TRP A 271 -6.13 -0.61 -26.09
C TRP A 271 -5.49 0.73 -26.50
N GLY A 272 -6.32 1.78 -26.52
CA GLY A 272 -5.91 3.16 -26.82
C GLY A 272 -5.98 3.55 -28.30
N LEU A 273 -6.48 2.67 -29.17
CA LEU A 273 -6.70 3.00 -30.60
C LEU A 273 -7.86 3.98 -30.79
N ILE A 274 -8.83 3.98 -29.86
CA ILE A 274 -9.95 4.93 -29.88
C ILE A 274 -9.73 5.94 -28.75
N PRO A 275 -9.75 7.27 -29.01
CA PRO A 275 -9.65 8.30 -27.98
C PRO A 275 -11.02 8.47 -27.27
N TRP A 276 -11.52 7.36 -26.73
CA TRP A 276 -12.77 7.28 -26.02
C TRP A 276 -12.51 6.82 -24.59
N ASP A 277 -13.12 7.52 -23.64
CA ASP A 277 -13.08 7.15 -22.24
C ASP A 277 -14.32 6.33 -21.90
N PRO A 278 -14.17 5.01 -21.62
CA PRO A 278 -15.30 4.17 -21.24
C PRO A 278 -16.00 4.62 -19.96
N ALA A 279 -15.35 5.45 -19.12
CA ALA A 279 -15.96 6.01 -17.92
C ALA A 279 -17.16 6.92 -18.22
N THR A 280 -17.25 7.44 -19.44
CA THR A 280 -18.32 8.35 -19.86
C THR A 280 -19.67 7.66 -20.07
N VAL A 281 -19.72 6.32 -20.10
CA VAL A 281 -20.98 5.56 -20.24
C VAL A 281 -21.77 5.60 -18.93
N PRO A 282 -22.98 6.16 -18.91
CA PRO A 282 -23.84 6.13 -17.72
C PRO A 282 -24.10 4.69 -17.27
N PHE A 283 -24.06 4.45 -15.95
CA PHE A 283 -24.29 3.15 -15.28
C PHE A 283 -23.28 2.03 -15.57
N LEU A 284 -22.73 1.94 -16.78
CA LEU A 284 -21.77 0.90 -17.18
C LEU A 284 -20.31 1.34 -17.06
N GLY A 285 -20.02 2.64 -17.09
CA GLY A 285 -18.65 3.16 -17.13
C GLY A 285 -17.79 2.66 -15.97
N HIS A 286 -18.33 2.58 -14.75
CA HIS A 286 -17.63 2.04 -13.60
C HIS A 286 -17.22 0.57 -13.77
N TYR A 287 -18.05 -0.25 -14.42
CA TYR A 287 -17.76 -1.65 -14.70
C TYR A 287 -16.76 -1.79 -15.85
N MET A 288 -16.84 -0.90 -16.85
CA MET A 288 -15.98 -0.89 -18.04
C MET A 288 -14.55 -0.38 -17.75
N THR A 289 -14.38 0.52 -16.78
CA THR A 289 -13.07 1.03 -16.32
C THR A 289 -12.60 0.38 -15.00
N GLY A 290 -13.45 -0.45 -14.39
CA GLY A 290 -13.15 -1.26 -13.22
C GLY A 290 -12.91 -2.71 -13.61
N THR A 291 -13.77 -3.61 -13.13
CA THR A 291 -13.58 -5.06 -13.27
C THR A 291 -13.37 -5.50 -14.71
N PHE A 292 -14.10 -4.96 -15.69
CA PHE A 292 -13.99 -5.39 -17.09
C PHE A 292 -12.99 -4.58 -17.92
N ALA A 293 -12.15 -3.76 -17.27
CA ALA A 293 -11.13 -2.95 -17.91
C ALA A 293 -9.87 -3.77 -18.20
N LEU A 294 -9.96 -4.76 -19.09
CA LEU A 294 -8.80 -5.59 -19.44
C LEU A 294 -7.74 -4.75 -20.16
N SER A 295 -6.74 -4.30 -19.39
CA SER A 295 -5.65 -3.48 -19.86
C SER A 295 -4.49 -4.29 -20.42
N ILE A 296 -3.61 -3.65 -21.19
CA ILE A 296 -2.42 -4.32 -21.73
C ILE A 296 -1.59 -4.88 -20.57
N LEU A 297 -1.37 -4.08 -19.52
CA LEU A 297 -0.60 -4.51 -18.35
C LEU A 297 -1.26 -5.66 -17.59
N ALA A 298 -2.58 -5.64 -17.41
CA ALA A 298 -3.29 -6.73 -16.75
C ALA A 298 -3.20 -8.03 -17.56
N ILE A 299 -3.36 -7.97 -18.88
CA ILE A 299 -3.24 -9.13 -19.78
C ILE A 299 -1.82 -9.69 -19.74
N LEU A 300 -0.80 -8.83 -19.79
CA LEU A 300 0.60 -9.24 -19.68
C LEU A 300 0.88 -9.89 -18.32
N TYR A 301 0.33 -9.34 -17.23
CA TYR A 301 0.43 -9.95 -15.91
C TYR A 301 -0.23 -11.34 -15.88
N GLY A 302 -1.44 -11.47 -16.40
CA GLY A 302 -2.14 -12.75 -16.53
C GLY A 302 -1.38 -13.78 -17.35
N ALA A 303 -0.85 -13.37 -18.50
CA ALA A 303 -0.09 -14.24 -19.40
C ALA A 303 1.23 -14.70 -18.76
N THR A 304 1.95 -13.80 -18.10
CA THR A 304 3.20 -14.15 -17.39
C THR A 304 2.94 -15.07 -16.20
N MET A 305 1.85 -14.84 -15.46
CA MET A 305 1.42 -15.71 -14.36
C MET A 305 0.99 -17.09 -14.86
N TRP A 306 0.25 -17.16 -15.96
CA TRP A 306 -0.10 -18.42 -16.62
C TRP A 306 1.16 -19.18 -17.05
N LEU A 307 2.12 -18.52 -17.68
CA LEU A 307 3.40 -19.12 -18.07
C LEU A 307 4.16 -19.65 -16.85
N GLN A 308 4.23 -18.87 -15.77
CA GLN A 308 4.86 -19.29 -14.52
C GLN A 308 4.19 -20.52 -13.89
N MET A 309 2.85 -20.59 -13.93
CA MET A 309 2.11 -21.76 -13.44
C MET A 309 2.24 -22.96 -14.36
N ALA A 310 2.29 -22.77 -15.67
CA ALA A 310 2.50 -23.85 -16.64
C ALA A 310 3.87 -24.53 -16.47
N MET A 311 4.89 -23.78 -16.02
CA MET A 311 6.20 -24.33 -15.66
C MET A 311 6.24 -25.01 -14.28
N SER A 312 5.22 -24.79 -13.45
CA SER A 312 5.16 -25.34 -12.09
C SER A 312 4.48 -26.72 -12.09
N PRO A 313 4.95 -27.68 -11.27
CA PRO A 313 4.30 -28.99 -11.11
C PRO A 313 2.80 -28.85 -10.80
N PRO A 314 1.89 -29.49 -11.56
CA PRO A 314 0.46 -29.42 -11.27
C PRO A 314 0.14 -30.05 -9.91
N ALA A 315 -0.84 -29.47 -9.21
CA ALA A 315 -1.34 -30.01 -7.96
C ALA A 315 -1.84 -31.47 -8.15
N PRO A 316 -1.65 -32.35 -7.15
CA PRO A 316 -2.09 -33.74 -7.23
C PRO A 316 -3.62 -33.83 -7.38
N ASP A 317 -4.36 -33.03 -6.61
CA ASP A 317 -5.82 -32.99 -6.62
C ASP A 317 -6.37 -32.31 -7.89
N PRO A 318 -7.25 -32.98 -8.68
CA PRO A 318 -7.90 -32.38 -9.84
C PRO A 318 -8.73 -31.12 -9.53
N VAL A 319 -9.33 -31.01 -8.34
CA VAL A 319 -10.10 -29.81 -7.97
C VAL A 319 -9.15 -28.63 -7.74
N GLN A 320 -8.11 -28.84 -6.94
CA GLN A 320 -7.05 -27.84 -6.71
C GLN A 320 -6.34 -27.42 -8.02
N ARG A 321 -6.12 -28.36 -8.94
CA ARG A 321 -5.52 -28.08 -10.26
C ARG A 321 -6.39 -27.15 -11.10
N LYS A 322 -7.70 -27.41 -11.17
CA LYS A 322 -8.65 -26.52 -11.87
C LYS A 322 -8.63 -25.12 -11.25
N LEU A 323 -8.65 -25.01 -9.92
CA LEU A 323 -8.57 -23.72 -9.24
C LEU A 323 -7.30 -22.93 -9.62
N PHE A 324 -6.13 -23.58 -9.62
CA PHE A 324 -4.88 -22.93 -10.04
C PHE A 324 -4.89 -22.53 -11.52
N GLN A 325 -5.50 -23.32 -12.41
CA GLN A 325 -5.61 -22.97 -13.84
C GLN A 325 -6.51 -21.75 -14.08
N PHE A 326 -7.53 -21.53 -13.26
CA PHE A 326 -8.39 -20.33 -13.33
C PHE A 326 -7.79 -19.10 -12.65
N MET A 327 -6.81 -19.29 -11.76
CA MET A 327 -6.21 -18.20 -10.98
C MET A 327 -5.63 -17.07 -11.85
N PRO A 328 -4.86 -17.32 -12.94
CA PRO A 328 -4.35 -16.25 -13.80
C PRO A 328 -5.45 -15.37 -14.39
N VAL A 329 -6.58 -15.98 -14.78
CA VAL A 329 -7.73 -15.24 -15.30
C VAL A 329 -8.30 -14.34 -14.21
N VAL A 330 -8.60 -14.89 -13.04
CA VAL A 330 -9.14 -14.13 -11.90
C VAL A 330 -8.24 -12.95 -11.53
N PHE A 331 -6.92 -13.17 -11.42
CA PHE A 331 -5.98 -12.12 -11.07
C PHE A 331 -5.81 -11.06 -12.17
N THR A 332 -6.02 -11.42 -13.44
CA THR A 332 -6.07 -10.45 -14.54
C THR A 332 -7.20 -9.44 -14.32
N PHE A 333 -8.38 -9.90 -13.90
CA PHE A 333 -9.51 -9.02 -13.57
C PHE A 333 -9.31 -8.25 -12.26
N ILE A 334 -8.54 -8.78 -11.30
CA ILE A 334 -8.21 -8.08 -10.04
C ILE A 334 -7.21 -6.93 -10.28
N MET A 335 -6.25 -7.13 -11.19
CA MET A 335 -5.20 -6.15 -11.49
C MET A 335 -5.60 -5.10 -12.54
N ALA A 336 -6.79 -5.25 -13.14
CA ALA A 336 -7.43 -4.29 -14.03
C ALA A 336 -8.05 -3.10 -13.25
#